data_AF-A0A348W7A2-F1
#
_entry.id   AF-A0A348W7A2-F1
#
_cell.length_a   1.000
_cell.length_b   1.000
_cell.length_c   1.000
_cell.angle_alpha   90.00
_cell.angle_beta   90.00
_cell.angle_gamma   90.00
#
_symmetry.space_group_name_H-M   'P 1'
#
loop_
_entity.id
_entity.type
_entity.pdbx_description
1 polymer ?
#
loop_
_entity_poly.entity_id
_entity_poly.type
_entity_poly.pdbx_seq_one_letter_code
_entity_poly.pdbx_strand_id
1 'polypeptide(L)'
;DDPSGQAALARLALRLAGPNGPPRLLVLPDGVRDTVSLPGGIILISRALVEDYEDPDVLAGFIIAESLRSQKEDALNRMLLATGPLSTAHLLTTGDMPEGSLRDYAKDILSRPTANLDATLLLETFKSRSVRSSPYAYARDISGESTLSLIEADPFAGQSLEPVLDDGDWIRLQGICGQ
;
A
#
# COMPACT_ATOMS: atom_id res chain seq x y z
N ASP A 1 2.09 2.31 20.71
CA ASP A 1 2.18 3.51 19.86
C ASP A 1 3.45 4.28 20.16
N ASP A 2 4.52 4.00 19.41
CA ASP A 2 5.73 4.83 19.43
C ASP A 2 5.50 6.09 18.55
N PRO A 3 5.48 7.31 19.14
CA PRO A 3 5.27 8.54 18.39
C PRO A 3 6.33 8.77 17.30
N SER A 4 7.55 8.24 17.49
CA SER A 4 8.65 8.43 16.55
C SER A 4 8.48 7.58 15.29
N GLY A 5 8.00 6.34 15.43
CA GLY A 5 7.64 5.51 14.30
C GLY A 5 6.44 6.03 13.51
N GLN A 6 5.40 6.53 14.19
CA GLN A 6 4.25 7.15 13.51
C GLN A 6 4.68 8.39 12.69
N ALA A 7 5.64 9.17 13.17
CA ALA A 7 6.18 10.30 12.43
C ALA A 7 6.96 9.86 11.18
N ALA A 8 7.76 8.79 11.28
CA ALA A 8 8.45 8.20 10.13
C ALA A 8 7.46 7.69 9.07
N LEU A 9 6.40 7.01 9.49
CA LEU A 9 5.33 6.54 8.61
C LEU A 9 4.60 7.70 7.91
N ALA A 10 4.36 8.82 8.61
CA ALA A 10 3.78 10.02 8.03
C ALA A 10 4.70 10.69 7.00
N ARG A 11 6.01 10.73 7.24
CA ARG A 11 7.00 11.23 6.26
C ARG A 11 7.01 10.37 5.00
N LEU A 12 6.98 9.05 5.16
CA LEU A 12 6.87 8.12 4.03
C LEU A 12 5.60 8.37 3.22
N ALA A 13 4.46 8.54 3.90
CA ALA A 13 3.18 8.85 3.24
C ALA A 13 3.24 10.15 2.41
N LEU A 14 3.89 11.19 2.93
CA LEU A 14 4.09 12.47 2.23
C LEU A 14 5.04 12.31 1.04
N ARG A 15 6.14 11.56 1.20
CA ARG A 15 7.12 11.28 0.14
C ARG A 15 6.52 10.49 -1.03
N LEU A 16 5.53 9.66 -0.75
CA LEU A 16 4.84 8.79 -1.72
C LEU A 16 3.48 9.34 -2.17
N ALA A 17 3.19 10.61 -1.90
CA ALA A 17 1.92 11.23 -2.24
C ALA A 17 1.60 11.09 -3.74
N GLY A 18 0.36 10.69 -4.02
CA GLY A 18 -0.16 10.57 -5.38
C GLY A 18 -0.95 11.80 -5.81
N PRO A 19 -1.64 11.73 -6.96
CA PRO A 19 -2.51 12.81 -7.45
C PRO A 19 -3.61 13.23 -6.46
N ASN A 20 -4.05 12.29 -5.61
CA ASN A 20 -5.08 12.51 -4.60
C ASN A 20 -4.50 12.90 -3.21
N GLY A 21 -3.21 13.22 -3.14
CA GLY A 21 -2.51 13.51 -1.89
C GLY A 21 -1.87 12.29 -1.23
N PRO A 22 -1.35 12.45 0.00
CA PRO A 22 -0.72 11.37 0.76
C PRO A 22 -1.77 10.36 1.26
N PRO A 23 -1.55 9.05 1.10
CA PRO A 23 -2.43 8.05 1.70
C PRO A 23 -2.27 8.04 3.23
N ARG A 24 -3.31 7.66 3.95
CA ARG A 24 -3.19 7.34 5.38
C ARG A 24 -2.67 5.92 5.52
N LEU A 25 -1.46 5.76 6.00
CA LEU A 25 -0.84 4.45 6.20
C LEU A 25 -1.15 3.91 7.60
N LEU A 26 -1.50 2.63 7.70
CA LEU A 26 -1.70 1.93 8.97
C LEU A 26 -1.01 0.57 8.91
N VAL A 27 -0.11 0.30 9.85
CA VAL A 27 0.56 -1.00 9.97
C VAL A 27 -0.32 -1.92 10.82
N LEU A 28 -0.58 -3.12 10.33
CA LEU A 28 -1.32 -4.15 11.04
C LEU A 28 -0.39 -5.31 11.43
N PRO A 29 -0.51 -5.83 12.66
CA PRO A 29 0.33 -6.93 13.12
C PRO A 29 0.05 -8.26 12.40
N ASP A 30 -1.19 -8.44 11.93
CA ASP A 30 -1.64 -9.61 11.17
C ASP A 30 -2.92 -9.28 10.37
N GLY A 31 -3.34 -10.19 9.48
CA GLY A 31 -4.58 -10.15 8.71
C GLY A 31 -4.44 -9.61 7.29
N VAL A 32 -3.34 -8.92 6.98
CA VAL A 32 -3.00 -8.42 5.63
C VAL A 32 -1.78 -9.17 5.12
N ARG A 33 -1.82 -9.65 3.87
CA ARG A 33 -0.68 -10.36 3.26
C ARG A 33 0.47 -9.41 2.94
N ASP A 34 0.17 -8.34 2.22
CA ASP A 34 1.10 -7.28 1.82
C ASP A 34 0.50 -5.90 2.14
N THR A 35 -0.34 -5.37 1.26
CA THR A 35 -0.99 -4.07 1.39
C THR A 35 -2.41 -4.11 0.86
N VAL A 36 -3.34 -3.42 1.52
CA VAL A 36 -4.75 -3.36 1.10
C VAL A 36 -5.29 -1.94 1.29
N SER A 37 -5.94 -1.41 0.26
CA SER A 37 -6.62 -0.11 0.33
C SER A 37 -8.05 -0.22 0.88
N LEU A 38 -8.38 0.66 1.82
CA LEU A 38 -9.74 0.87 2.31
C LEU A 38 -10.33 2.18 1.73
N PRO A 39 -11.67 2.31 1.74
CA PRO A 39 -12.33 3.59 1.50
C PRO A 39 -11.77 4.70 2.39
N GLY A 40 -11.71 5.93 1.85
CA GLY A 40 -11.16 7.09 2.56
C GLY A 40 -9.65 7.29 2.42
N GLY A 41 -9.01 6.62 1.46
CA GLY A 41 -7.58 6.83 1.15
C GLY A 41 -6.63 6.19 2.17
N ILE A 42 -7.08 5.14 2.85
CA ILE A 42 -6.29 4.42 3.86
C ILE A 42 -5.65 3.21 3.18
N ILE A 43 -4.35 2.99 3.42
CA ILE A 43 -3.63 1.78 3.00
C ILE A 43 -3.18 1.04 4.26
N LEU A 44 -3.68 -0.17 4.42
CA LEU A 44 -3.22 -1.13 5.42
C LEU A 44 -1.94 -1.79 4.94
N ILE A 45 -0.97 -1.94 5.82
CA ILE A 45 0.35 -2.51 5.56
C ILE A 45 0.56 -3.68 6.49
N SER A 46 0.96 -4.83 5.95
CA SER A 46 1.42 -5.96 6.76
C SER A 46 2.72 -5.61 7.47
N ARG A 47 2.79 -5.90 8.77
CA ARG A 47 4.04 -5.80 9.55
C ARG A 47 5.22 -6.52 8.89
N ALA A 48 4.99 -7.63 8.18
CA ALA A 48 6.04 -8.37 7.47
C ALA A 48 6.79 -7.48 6.46
N LEU A 49 6.11 -6.54 5.78
CA LEU A 49 6.75 -5.61 4.85
C LEU A 49 7.70 -4.60 5.53
N VAL A 50 7.55 -4.44 6.84
CA VAL A 50 8.37 -3.55 7.66
C VAL A 50 9.54 -4.31 8.28
N GLU A 51 9.29 -5.51 8.79
CA GLU A 51 10.27 -6.29 9.55
C GLU A 51 11.17 -7.18 8.68
N ASP A 52 10.65 -7.75 7.58
CA ASP A 52 11.37 -8.78 6.81
C ASP A 52 12.31 -8.20 5.74
N TYR A 53 12.26 -6.88 5.51
CA TYR A 53 13.03 -6.22 4.47
C TYR A 53 13.98 -5.18 5.05
N GLU A 54 15.20 -5.13 4.50
CA GLU A 54 16.23 -4.16 4.91
C GLU A 54 16.08 -2.82 4.18
N ASP A 55 15.52 -2.82 2.97
CA ASP A 55 15.40 -1.64 2.10
C ASP A 55 13.97 -1.05 2.15
N PRO A 56 13.79 0.22 2.56
CA PRO A 56 12.47 0.85 2.61
C PRO A 56 11.83 1.04 1.22
N ASP A 57 12.59 0.94 0.13
CA ASP A 57 12.04 0.98 -1.24
C ASP A 57 11.11 -0.20 -1.51
N VAL A 58 11.28 -1.34 -0.80
CA VAL A 58 10.35 -2.47 -0.90
C VAL A 58 8.97 -2.05 -0.41
N LEU A 59 8.89 -1.52 0.82
CA LEU A 59 7.64 -1.03 1.40
C LEU A 59 7.03 0.08 0.53
N ALA A 60 7.85 1.03 0.09
CA ALA A 60 7.41 2.10 -0.79
C ALA A 60 6.79 1.56 -2.08
N GLY A 61 7.40 0.55 -2.70
CA GLY A 61 6.87 -0.04 -3.92
C GLY A 61 5.54 -0.76 -3.73
N PHE A 62 5.33 -1.45 -2.60
CA PHE A 62 4.01 -2.02 -2.27
C PHE A 62 2.94 -0.93 -2.09
N ILE A 63 3.27 0.17 -1.41
CA ILE A 63 2.37 1.33 -1.25
C ILE A 63 2.04 1.96 -2.61
N ILE A 64 3.02 2.09 -3.51
CA ILE A 64 2.84 2.62 -4.86
C ILE A 64 1.91 1.72 -5.67
N ALA A 65 2.20 0.42 -5.69
CA ALA A 65 1.39 -0.56 -6.41
C ALA A 65 -0.05 -0.55 -5.89
N GLU A 66 -0.25 -0.51 -4.57
CA GLU A 66 -1.57 -0.52 -3.96
C GLU A 66 -2.34 0.78 -4.21
N SER A 67 -1.66 1.93 -4.14
CA SER A 67 -2.23 3.22 -4.54
C SER A 67 -2.66 3.24 -6.02
N LEU A 68 -1.97 2.52 -6.89
CA LEU A 68 -2.36 2.39 -8.29
C LEU A 68 -3.60 1.47 -8.44
N ARG A 69 -3.66 0.36 -7.70
CA ARG A 69 -4.85 -0.52 -7.68
C ARG A 69 -6.09 0.22 -7.20
N SER A 70 -5.97 1.02 -6.14
CA SER A 70 -7.08 1.79 -5.57
C SER A 70 -7.62 2.88 -6.51
N GLN A 71 -6.78 3.39 -7.42
CA GLN A 71 -7.20 4.37 -8.44
C GLN A 71 -7.96 3.70 -9.58
N LYS A 72 -7.55 2.50 -9.99
CA LYS A 72 -8.21 1.75 -11.07
C LYS A 72 -9.57 1.20 -10.62
N GLU A 73 -9.67 0.82 -9.35
CA GLU A 73 -10.90 0.32 -8.75
C GLU A 73 -11.17 1.08 -7.44
N ASP A 74 -12.13 2.01 -7.49
CA ASP A 74 -12.54 2.81 -6.34
C ASP A 74 -12.99 1.92 -5.18
N ALA A 75 -12.25 1.98 -4.07
CA ALA A 75 -12.49 1.20 -2.87
C ALA A 75 -13.88 1.45 -2.28
N LEU A 76 -14.37 2.70 -2.32
CA LEU A 76 -15.70 3.04 -1.84
C LEU A 76 -16.75 2.39 -2.74
N ASN A 77 -16.64 2.55 -4.05
CA ASN A 77 -17.58 1.91 -4.98
C ASN A 77 -17.61 0.38 -4.81
N ARG A 78 -16.45 -0.26 -4.61
CA ARG A 78 -16.38 -1.69 -4.30
C ARG A 78 -17.10 -2.05 -3.00
N MET A 79 -16.91 -1.25 -1.94
CA MET A 79 -17.62 -1.46 -0.67
C MET A 79 -19.13 -1.35 -0.85
N LEU A 80 -19.61 -0.33 -1.56
CA LEU A 80 -21.04 -0.14 -1.82
C LEU A 80 -21.64 -1.30 -2.61
N LEU A 81 -20.93 -1.80 -3.62
CA LEU A 81 -21.36 -2.97 -4.41
C LEU A 81 -21.37 -4.25 -3.58
N ALA A 82 -20.37 -4.47 -2.72
CA ALA A 82 -20.27 -5.66 -1.88
C ALA A 82 -21.30 -5.69 -0.74
N THR A 83 -21.63 -4.53 -0.18
CA THR A 83 -22.56 -4.40 0.97
C THR A 83 -24.03 -4.30 0.55
N GLY A 84 -24.28 -4.11 -0.75
CA GLY A 84 -25.61 -4.12 -1.36
C GLY A 84 -26.36 -2.78 -1.28
N PRO A 85 -27.47 -2.66 -2.03
CA PRO A 85 -28.21 -1.41 -2.18
C PRO A 85 -28.87 -0.93 -0.88
N LEU A 86 -29.30 -1.83 0.00
CA LEU A 86 -29.90 -1.47 1.29
C LEU A 86 -28.88 -0.83 2.24
N SER A 87 -27.67 -1.41 2.35
CA SER A 87 -26.59 -0.83 3.16
C SER A 87 -26.15 0.53 2.58
N THR A 88 -26.09 0.64 1.25
CA THR A 88 -25.79 1.91 0.57
C THR A 88 -26.86 2.97 0.86
N ALA A 89 -28.14 2.61 0.79
CA ALA A 89 -29.24 3.53 1.13
C ALA A 89 -29.19 3.98 2.60
N HIS A 90 -28.82 3.07 3.51
CA HIS A 90 -28.58 3.41 4.92
C HIS A 90 -27.50 4.49 5.03
N LEU A 91 -26.31 4.24 4.47
CA LEU A 91 -25.21 5.22 4.46
C LEU A 91 -25.60 6.58 3.92
N LEU A 92 -26.35 6.63 2.82
CA LEU A 92 -26.79 7.90 2.24
C LEU A 92 -27.81 8.65 3.10
N THR A 93 -28.55 7.95 3.97
CA THR A 93 -29.60 8.54 4.81
C THR A 93 -29.14 8.84 6.24
N THR A 94 -28.25 8.03 6.80
CA THR A 94 -27.75 8.13 8.18
C THR A 94 -26.32 8.65 8.26
N GLY A 95 -25.54 8.53 7.18
CA GLY A 95 -24.11 8.81 7.18
C GLY A 95 -23.24 7.69 7.76
N ASP A 96 -23.83 6.54 8.11
CA ASP A 96 -23.10 5.38 8.66
C ASP A 96 -23.40 4.06 7.91
N MET A 97 -22.53 3.07 8.11
CA MET A 97 -22.71 1.73 7.56
C MET A 97 -23.07 0.76 8.68
N PRO A 98 -23.98 -0.21 8.44
CA PRO A 98 -24.23 -1.27 9.41
C PRO A 98 -22.94 -2.04 9.74
N GLU A 99 -22.67 -2.26 11.03
CA GLU A 99 -21.42 -2.91 11.48
C GLU A 99 -21.20 -4.30 10.88
N GLY A 100 -22.27 -5.07 10.69
CA GLY A 100 -22.22 -6.39 10.05
C GLY A 100 -21.71 -6.31 8.61
N SER A 101 -22.21 -5.35 7.84
CA SER A 101 -21.80 -5.12 6.45
C SER A 101 -20.32 -4.73 6.34
N LEU A 102 -19.82 -3.90 7.26
CA LEU A 102 -18.40 -3.54 7.32
C LEU A 102 -17.52 -4.74 7.67
N ARG A 103 -17.94 -5.57 8.62
CA ARG A 103 -17.20 -6.76 9.05
C ARG A 103 -17.09 -7.79 7.93
N ASP A 104 -18.16 -8.02 7.18
CA ASP A 104 -18.14 -8.98 6.08
C ASP A 104 -17.34 -8.44 4.90
N TYR A 105 -17.43 -7.14 4.61
CA TYR A 105 -16.55 -6.49 3.64
C TYR A 105 -15.06 -6.61 4.03
N ALA A 106 -14.73 -6.41 5.31
CA ALA A 106 -13.35 -6.58 5.80
C ALA A 106 -12.82 -8.00 5.55
N LYS A 107 -13.63 -9.04 5.77
CA LYS A 107 -13.21 -10.43 5.47
C LYS A 107 -13.02 -10.65 3.96
N ASP A 108 -13.91 -10.11 3.14
CA ASP A 108 -13.82 -10.23 1.69
C ASP A 108 -12.52 -9.61 1.16
N ILE A 109 -12.20 -8.36 1.53
CA ILE A 109 -11.00 -7.68 1.03
C ILE A 109 -9.70 -8.36 1.48
N LEU A 110 -9.65 -8.94 2.68
CA LEU A 110 -8.45 -9.59 3.21
C LEU A 110 -8.21 -10.98 2.59
N SER A 111 -9.26 -11.61 2.07
CA SER A 111 -9.18 -12.94 1.44
C SER A 111 -9.04 -12.90 -0.09
N ARG A 112 -9.27 -11.73 -0.70
CA ARG A 112 -9.28 -11.57 -2.14
C ARG A 112 -7.85 -11.67 -2.74
N PRO A 113 -7.69 -12.31 -3.91
CA PRO A 113 -6.43 -12.26 -4.64
C PRO A 113 -6.05 -10.83 -5.04
N THR A 114 -4.78 -10.47 -4.85
CA THR A 114 -4.23 -9.18 -5.30
C THR A 114 -4.33 -9.07 -6.82
N ALA A 115 -4.98 -8.02 -7.31
CA ALA A 115 -5.11 -7.79 -8.75
C ALA A 115 -3.76 -7.49 -9.41
N ASN A 116 -3.51 -8.11 -10.56
CA ASN A 116 -2.34 -7.82 -11.38
C ASN A 116 -2.44 -6.41 -11.97
N LEU A 117 -1.32 -5.68 -11.92
CA LEU A 117 -1.18 -4.36 -12.50
C LEU A 117 -0.56 -4.45 -13.89
N ASP A 118 -0.88 -3.49 -14.74
CA ASP A 118 -0.16 -3.30 -15.99
C ASP A 118 1.26 -2.82 -15.67
N ALA A 119 2.27 -3.54 -16.19
CA ALA A 119 3.67 -3.27 -15.86
C ALA A 119 4.11 -1.88 -16.35
N THR A 120 3.66 -1.44 -17.52
CA THR A 120 4.00 -0.14 -18.08
C THR A 120 3.48 0.99 -17.19
N LEU A 121 2.21 0.89 -16.79
CA LEU A 121 1.60 1.87 -15.90
C LEU A 121 2.26 1.88 -14.51
N LEU A 122 2.63 0.71 -14.00
CA LEU A 122 3.32 0.60 -12.73
C LEU A 122 4.69 1.27 -12.78
N LEU A 123 5.48 1.02 -13.84
CA LEU A 123 6.79 1.64 -14.05
C LEU A 123 6.71 3.17 -14.18
N GLU A 124 5.74 3.69 -14.92
CA GLU A 124 5.48 5.14 -14.99
C GLU A 124 5.14 5.72 -13.61
N THR A 125 4.40 4.96 -12.79
CA THR A 125 4.07 5.38 -11.42
C THR A 125 5.31 5.41 -10.52
N PHE A 126 6.16 4.38 -10.58
CA PHE A 126 7.47 4.36 -9.88
C PHE A 126 8.35 5.54 -10.27
N LYS A 127 8.45 5.80 -11.59
CA LYS A 127 9.19 6.94 -12.15
C LYS A 127 8.66 8.28 -11.64
N SER A 128 7.34 8.48 -11.67
CA SER A 128 6.71 9.74 -11.21
C SER A 128 6.93 10.03 -9.72
N ARG A 129 7.20 8.98 -8.93
CA ARG A 129 7.46 9.08 -7.49
C ARG A 129 8.94 8.96 -7.15
N SER A 130 9.83 8.90 -8.15
CA SER A 130 11.28 8.74 -7.94
C SER A 130 11.62 7.60 -6.98
N VAL A 131 11.05 6.40 -7.23
CA VAL A 131 11.31 5.17 -6.47
C VAL A 131 11.73 4.07 -7.44
N ARG A 132 12.71 3.24 -7.06
CA ARG A 132 13.16 2.09 -7.85
C ARG A 132 12.07 1.01 -7.88
N SER A 133 11.86 0.38 -9.04
CA SER A 133 10.91 -0.73 -9.15
C SER A 133 11.51 -2.09 -8.80
N SER A 134 12.84 -2.23 -8.91
CA SER A 134 13.52 -3.51 -8.67
C SER A 134 13.34 -4.07 -7.26
N PRO A 135 13.45 -3.29 -6.16
CA PRO A 135 13.25 -3.82 -4.81
C PRO A 135 11.86 -4.44 -4.62
N TYR A 136 10.81 -3.77 -5.12
CA TYR A 136 9.45 -4.31 -5.13
C TYR A 136 9.32 -5.57 -5.99
N ALA A 137 9.94 -5.59 -7.18
CA ALA A 137 9.89 -6.74 -8.07
C ALA A 137 10.49 -8.00 -7.41
N TYR A 138 11.68 -7.88 -6.82
CA TYR A 138 12.32 -8.99 -6.11
C TYR A 138 11.57 -9.41 -4.84
N ALA A 139 10.93 -8.46 -4.14
CA ALA A 139 10.09 -8.79 -2.99
C ALA A 139 8.81 -9.56 -3.39
N ARG A 140 8.29 -9.33 -4.60
CA ARG A 140 7.15 -10.06 -5.17
C ARG A 140 7.54 -11.45 -5.67
N ASP A 141 8.72 -11.56 -6.27
CA ASP A 141 9.29 -12.81 -6.78
C ASP A 141 10.81 -12.77 -6.65
N ILE A 142 11.34 -13.53 -5.69
CA ILE A 142 12.77 -13.58 -5.41
C ILE A 142 13.59 -14.11 -6.60
N SER A 143 12.99 -14.93 -7.47
CA SER A 143 13.65 -15.40 -8.69
C SER A 143 13.70 -14.32 -9.77
N GLY A 144 12.78 -13.36 -9.71
CA GLY A 144 12.58 -12.31 -10.70
C GLY A 144 11.90 -12.77 -12.00
N GLU A 145 11.56 -14.05 -12.17
CA GLU A 145 11.03 -14.57 -13.44
C GLU A 145 9.67 -13.95 -13.79
N SER A 146 8.75 -13.90 -12.82
CA SER A 146 7.41 -13.34 -13.04
C SER A 146 7.37 -11.81 -13.06
N THR A 147 8.42 -11.16 -12.58
CA THR A 147 8.55 -9.70 -12.46
C THR A 147 9.66 -9.11 -13.32
N LEU A 148 10.20 -9.88 -14.28
CA LEU A 148 11.37 -9.51 -15.07
C LEU A 148 11.19 -8.15 -15.77
N SER A 149 10.00 -7.88 -16.27
CA SER A 149 9.66 -6.60 -16.92
C SER A 149 9.81 -5.39 -16.00
N LEU A 150 9.63 -5.54 -14.68
CA LEU A 150 9.80 -4.47 -13.71
C LEU A 150 11.28 -4.27 -13.31
N ILE A 151 12.10 -5.32 -13.47
CA ILE A 151 13.52 -5.31 -13.14
C ILE A 151 14.32 -4.72 -14.31
N GLU A 152 14.12 -5.23 -15.53
CA GLU A 152 14.86 -4.78 -16.71
C GLU A 152 14.53 -3.34 -17.12
N ALA A 153 13.30 -2.91 -16.87
CA ALA A 153 12.82 -1.57 -17.20
C ALA A 153 12.78 -0.64 -15.97
N ASP A 154 13.51 -0.95 -14.89
CA ASP A 154 13.56 -0.07 -13.72
C ASP A 154 14.05 1.33 -14.12
N PRO A 155 13.24 2.38 -13.92
CA PRO A 155 13.55 3.74 -14.37
C PRO A 155 14.84 4.32 -13.75
N PHE A 156 15.31 3.73 -12.65
CA PHE A 156 16.46 4.21 -11.90
C PHE A 156 17.51 3.12 -11.67
N ALA A 157 17.52 2.06 -12.49
CA ALA A 157 18.54 1.01 -12.45
C ALA A 157 19.97 1.61 -12.42
N GLY A 158 20.75 1.25 -11.40
CA GLY A 158 22.14 1.70 -11.25
C GLY A 158 22.32 3.17 -10.88
N GLN A 159 21.24 3.92 -10.61
CA GLN A 159 21.30 5.31 -10.15
C GLN A 159 21.26 5.38 -8.62
N SER A 160 21.97 6.36 -8.06
CA SER A 160 21.82 6.73 -6.65
C SER A 160 20.70 7.75 -6.52
N LEU A 161 19.56 7.34 -5.97
CA LEU A 161 18.45 8.22 -5.65
C LEU A 161 18.53 8.68 -4.19
N GLU A 162 17.82 9.77 -3.88
CA GLU A 162 17.50 10.09 -2.49
C GLU A 162 16.60 8.97 -1.92
N PRO A 163 16.97 8.35 -0.79
CA PRO A 163 16.19 7.29 -0.17
C PRO A 163 14.75 7.73 0.10
N VAL A 164 13.79 6.80 -0.01
CA VAL A 164 12.39 7.09 0.33
C VAL A 164 12.20 7.41 1.82
N LEU A 165 13.11 6.91 2.65
CA LEU A 165 13.19 7.15 4.08
C LEU A 165 14.66 7.03 4.50
N ASP A 166 15.12 7.87 5.43
CA ASP A 166 16.46 7.70 6.00
C ASP A 166 16.54 6.48 6.93
N ASP A 167 17.74 5.93 7.12
CA ASP A 167 17.97 4.73 7.94
C ASP A 167 17.42 4.87 9.37
N GLY A 168 17.52 6.07 9.96
CA GLY A 168 17.06 6.32 11.32
C GLY A 168 15.54 6.27 11.43
N ASP A 169 14.84 6.86 10.47
CA ASP A 169 13.40 6.81 10.34
C ASP A 169 12.91 5.41 9.96
N TRP A 170 13.68 4.65 9.17
CA TRP A 170 13.38 3.25 8.89
C TRP A 170 13.41 2.38 10.14
N ILE A 171 14.46 2.49 10.96
CA ILE A 171 14.56 1.78 12.24
C ILE A 171 13.43 2.19 13.20
N ARG A 172 13.06 3.49 13.25
CA ARG A 172 11.93 3.96 14.08
C ARG A 172 10.60 3.38 13.60
N LEU A 173 10.41 3.28 12.29
CA LEU A 173 9.21 2.68 11.69
C LEU A 173 9.12 1.19 12.06
N GLN A 174 10.23 0.46 12.01
CA GLN A 174 10.30 -0.93 12.49
C GLN A 174 9.96 -1.05 13.98
N GLY A 175 10.36 -0.06 14.79
CA GLY A 175 10.01 0.04 16.21
C GLY A 175 8.51 0.07 16.52
N ILE A 176 7.65 0.47 15.57
CA ILE A 176 6.18 0.40 15.73
C ILE A 176 5.71 -1.04 15.98
N CYS A 177 6.43 -2.01 15.44
CA CYS A 177 6.03 -3.42 15.40
C CYS A 177 6.52 -4.24 16.61
N GLY A 178 7.46 -3.69 17.40
CA GLY A 178 8.06 -4.34 18.56
C GLY A 178 7.33 -4.12 19.89
N GLN A 179 6.12 -3.53 19.88
CA GLN A 179 5.29 -3.28 21.07
C GLN A 179 3.92 -3.96 20.98
#